data_AF-A0A3D8PDE7-F1
#
_entry.id   AF-A0A3D8PDE7-F1
#
_cell.length_a   1.000
_cell.length_b   1.000
_cell.length_c   1.000
_cell.angle_alpha   90.00
_cell.angle_beta   90.00
_cell.angle_gamma   90.00
#
_symmetry.space_group_name_H-M   'P 1'
#
loop_
_entity.id
_entity.type
_entity.pdbx_description
1 polymer ?
#
loop_
_entity_poly.entity_id
_entity_poly.type
_entity_poly.pdbx_seq_one_letter_code
_entity_poly.pdbx_strand_id
1 'polypeptide(L)'
;MRLSSAEDVAPIGQRIADGTLSGVSIGYRVAGWATRREAGQRIKSATRVHLTEVTLTSNPADPNAGVRQAKEGGMPKDVQEQQDDRAALIARVRAAHNLPEEWATRMAEAEDELTDDEIRADGRETALAARATRPQVQIRTAAPSSEDPAVIRDRQVDALSARMMGTAPTDAARPFMNLGLHDLARDVLVRAGQSVATLGREEMLTRAMHTTSDFAELLTGSGNRVLANAYQQAQSPLKQLARQRTAADFRPLSTLKLGEFSGLQKVTEAGEIKSITTGEAKEAYSLETFGGIFSLSRKAIINDDLGAFARWGEMMGRAAAETETAQLLGLLLANAGAGVTMDDGKTLFHADHGNVAAAPGPLDKDGLSAARLALRSQKGLDNKTPVNVVPKFLLVSPELETAAEQLLASIAPATTDDVQPIRLTLLVEPRLTGPAWFVFGDPATAPVLEYAYLSSAQGPQLSSRDGWETLGREFRVVLDFGAGVTDHRGAYRNAGA
;
A
#
# COMPACT_ATOMS: atom_id res chain seq x y z
N MET A 1 -15.61 -45.44 35.25
CA MET A 1 -15.63 -44.91 36.62
C MET A 1 -15.84 -46.09 37.57
N ARG A 2 -14.96 -46.29 38.56
CA ARG A 2 -15.14 -47.34 39.58
C ARG A 2 -15.50 -46.62 40.88
N LEU A 3 -16.73 -46.82 41.36
CA LEU A 3 -17.16 -46.27 42.64
C LEU A 3 -16.51 -47.05 43.78
N SER A 4 -16.31 -46.40 44.92
CA SER A 4 -15.84 -47.05 46.15
C SER A 4 -16.84 -48.13 46.59
N SER A 5 -16.35 -49.19 47.24
CA SER A 5 -17.19 -50.23 47.85
C SER A 5 -17.72 -49.84 49.24
N ALA A 6 -17.47 -48.61 49.67
CA ALA A 6 -17.96 -48.09 50.94
C ALA A 6 -19.50 -47.92 50.90
N GLU A 7 -20.14 -48.20 52.03
CA GLU A 7 -21.60 -48.31 52.14
C GLU A 7 -22.31 -46.96 51.89
N ASP A 8 -21.64 -45.85 52.18
CA ASP A 8 -22.08 -44.48 51.96
C ASP A 8 -22.14 -44.07 50.48
N VAL A 9 -21.51 -44.82 49.58
CA VAL A 9 -21.50 -44.54 48.13
C VAL A 9 -22.62 -45.28 47.38
N ALA A 10 -23.28 -46.26 48.01
CA ALA A 10 -24.36 -47.04 47.39
C ALA A 10 -25.53 -46.17 46.86
N PRO A 11 -26.02 -45.13 47.57
CA PRO A 11 -27.08 -44.26 47.06
C PRO A 11 -26.67 -43.45 45.82
N ILE A 12 -25.38 -43.13 45.70
CA ILE A 12 -24.83 -42.39 44.55
C ILE A 12 -24.80 -43.29 43.32
N GLY A 13 -24.40 -44.57 43.49
CA GLY A 13 -24.45 -45.57 42.43
C GLY A 13 -25.86 -45.76 41.86
N GLN A 14 -26.87 -45.82 42.72
CA GLN A 14 -28.26 -45.94 42.29
C GLN A 14 -28.71 -44.73 41.47
N ARG A 15 -28.39 -43.51 41.91
CA ARG A 15 -28.74 -42.27 41.19
C ARG A 15 -28.08 -42.14 39.82
N ILE A 16 -26.87 -42.69 39.65
CA ILE A 16 -26.19 -42.79 38.35
C ILE A 16 -26.91 -43.79 37.44
N ALA A 17 -27.28 -44.97 37.98
CA ALA A 17 -28.02 -45.99 37.23
C ALA A 17 -29.41 -45.51 36.78
N ASP A 18 -30.10 -44.76 37.63
CA ASP A 18 -31.41 -44.17 37.34
C ASP A 18 -31.32 -42.95 36.37
N GLY A 19 -30.11 -42.54 35.97
CA GLY A 19 -29.88 -41.41 35.06
C GLY A 19 -30.05 -40.02 35.67
N THR A 20 -30.39 -39.94 36.96
CA THR A 20 -30.59 -38.67 37.69
C THR A 20 -29.28 -37.93 37.98
N LEU A 21 -28.15 -38.63 38.02
CA LEU A 21 -26.79 -38.08 38.11
C LEU A 21 -26.02 -38.39 36.82
N SER A 22 -26.30 -37.64 35.75
CA SER A 22 -25.74 -37.86 34.40
C SER A 22 -24.78 -36.76 33.92
N GLY A 23 -24.78 -35.60 34.57
CA GLY A 23 -23.93 -34.45 34.24
C GLY A 23 -22.62 -34.43 35.03
N VAL A 24 -21.60 -33.80 34.45
CA VAL A 24 -20.30 -33.57 35.08
C VAL A 24 -20.08 -32.06 35.17
N SER A 25 -19.86 -31.55 36.37
CA SER A 25 -19.37 -30.19 36.60
C SER A 25 -17.86 -30.22 36.80
N ILE A 26 -17.14 -29.34 36.09
CA ILE A 26 -15.69 -29.27 36.15
C ILE A 26 -15.29 -27.86 36.61
N GLY A 27 -14.68 -27.81 37.79
CA GLY A 27 -14.01 -26.62 38.29
C GLY A 27 -12.57 -26.57 37.77
N TYR A 28 -12.15 -25.43 37.22
CA TYR A 28 -10.79 -25.27 36.74
C TYR A 28 -10.25 -23.84 36.90
N ARG A 29 -8.93 -23.72 37.01
CA ARG A 29 -8.19 -22.45 36.96
C ARG A 29 -7.38 -22.36 35.68
N VAL A 30 -7.53 -21.26 34.96
CA VAL A 30 -6.78 -21.00 33.72
C VAL A 30 -5.45 -20.33 34.07
N ALA A 31 -4.35 -21.01 33.75
CA ALA A 31 -2.99 -20.54 33.98
C ALA A 31 -2.37 -19.84 32.76
N GLY A 32 -3.10 -19.73 31.65
CA GLY A 32 -2.67 -19.04 30.44
C GLY A 32 -3.80 -18.84 29.44
N TRP A 33 -3.84 -17.66 28.81
CA TRP A 33 -4.83 -17.30 27.79
C TRP A 33 -4.13 -16.93 26.48
N ALA A 34 -4.61 -17.46 25.36
CA ALA A 34 -4.33 -16.93 24.03
C ALA A 34 -5.48 -16.01 23.60
N THR A 35 -5.16 -14.90 22.94
CA THR A 35 -6.16 -13.97 22.42
C THR A 35 -6.05 -13.88 20.91
N ARG A 36 -7.15 -14.05 20.19
CA ARG A 36 -7.25 -13.80 18.75
C ARG A 36 -8.39 -12.83 18.44
N ARG A 37 -8.29 -12.10 17.34
CA ARG A 37 -9.39 -11.27 16.80
C ARG A 37 -9.92 -11.92 15.54
N GLU A 38 -11.24 -12.09 15.49
CA GLU A 38 -11.96 -12.67 14.37
C GLU A 38 -13.27 -11.92 14.20
N ALA A 39 -13.59 -11.46 12.98
CA ALA A 39 -14.76 -10.64 12.67
C ALA A 39 -14.99 -9.44 13.64
N GLY A 40 -13.92 -8.78 14.07
CA GLY A 40 -13.98 -7.63 14.98
C GLY A 40 -14.22 -7.99 16.46
N GLN A 41 -14.45 -9.26 16.80
CA GLN A 41 -14.59 -9.73 18.18
C GLN A 41 -13.29 -10.32 18.71
N ARG A 42 -13.02 -10.06 20.01
CA ARG A 42 -11.85 -10.59 20.71
C ARG A 42 -12.20 -11.94 21.35
N ILE A 43 -11.68 -13.03 20.79
CA ILE A 43 -11.85 -14.37 21.31
C ILE A 43 -10.65 -14.71 22.21
N LYS A 44 -10.92 -15.12 23.46
CA LYS A 44 -9.91 -15.61 24.40
C LYS A 44 -10.06 -17.12 24.57
N SER A 45 -8.98 -17.85 24.31
CA SER A 45 -8.94 -19.32 24.47
C SER A 45 -7.98 -19.68 25.60
N ALA A 46 -8.42 -20.50 26.55
CA ALA A 46 -7.58 -21.02 27.62
C ALA A 46 -6.56 -22.01 27.03
N THR A 47 -5.26 -21.75 27.20
CA THR A 47 -4.20 -22.60 26.64
C THR A 47 -3.61 -23.56 27.68
N ARG A 48 -3.75 -23.25 28.96
CA ARG A 48 -3.28 -24.09 30.06
C ARG A 48 -4.26 -24.04 31.21
N VAL A 49 -4.78 -25.19 31.60
CA VAL A 49 -5.86 -25.33 32.58
C VAL A 49 -5.44 -26.32 33.66
N HIS A 50 -5.64 -25.95 34.92
CA HIS A 50 -5.53 -26.86 36.06
C HIS A 50 -6.92 -27.18 36.58
N LEU A 51 -7.29 -28.45 36.57
CA LEU A 51 -8.54 -28.92 37.15
C LEU A 51 -8.45 -28.80 38.68
N THR A 52 -9.46 -28.20 39.29
CA THR A 52 -9.58 -28.08 40.74
C THR A 52 -10.62 -29.05 41.29
N GLU A 53 -11.65 -29.36 40.51
CA GLU A 53 -12.76 -30.23 40.93
C GLU A 53 -13.41 -30.90 39.72
N VAL A 54 -13.86 -32.15 39.91
CA VAL A 54 -14.75 -32.85 38.99
C VAL A 54 -15.86 -33.49 39.82
N THR A 55 -17.10 -33.03 39.64
CA THR A 55 -18.24 -33.43 40.45
C THR A 55 -19.39 -33.91 39.57
N LEU A 56 -20.00 -35.05 39.94
CA LEU A 56 -21.22 -35.52 39.30
C LEU A 56 -22.41 -34.71 39.81
N THR A 57 -23.19 -34.17 38.88
CA THR A 57 -24.35 -33.33 39.18
C THR A 57 -25.53 -33.70 38.29
N SER A 58 -26.73 -33.53 38.83
CA SER A 58 -27.96 -33.67 38.06
C SER A 58 -28.19 -32.50 37.10
N ASN A 59 -27.48 -31.37 37.30
CA ASN A 59 -27.59 -30.17 36.47
C ASN A 59 -26.20 -29.54 36.27
N PRO A 60 -25.46 -29.91 35.21
CA PRO A 60 -24.15 -29.33 34.92
C PRO A 60 -24.28 -27.91 34.34
N ALA A 61 -23.27 -27.07 34.57
CA ALA A 61 -23.22 -25.72 34.01
C ALA A 61 -23.11 -25.72 32.47
N ASP A 62 -22.48 -26.76 31.90
CA ASP A 62 -22.51 -27.06 30.47
C ASP A 62 -23.48 -28.24 30.23
N PRO A 63 -24.62 -28.03 29.54
CA PRO A 63 -25.57 -29.10 29.23
C PRO A 63 -24.99 -30.27 28.43
N ASN A 64 -23.87 -30.06 27.72
CA ASN A 64 -23.21 -31.10 26.93
C ASN A 64 -22.16 -31.90 27.72
N ALA A 65 -21.85 -31.49 28.96
CA ALA A 65 -20.92 -32.18 29.83
C ALA A 65 -21.60 -33.39 30.52
N GLY A 66 -21.78 -34.46 29.76
CA GLY A 66 -22.38 -35.71 30.21
C GLY A 66 -21.40 -36.89 30.28
N VAL A 67 -21.77 -37.92 31.05
CA VAL A 67 -21.04 -39.19 31.12
C VAL A 67 -21.35 -40.04 29.88
N ARG A 68 -20.35 -40.32 29.03
CA ARG A 68 -20.52 -41.20 27.86
C ARG A 68 -19.95 -42.59 28.15
N GLN A 69 -20.73 -43.63 27.91
CA GLN A 69 -20.27 -45.02 27.99
C GLN A 69 -19.64 -45.39 26.64
N ALA A 70 -18.32 -45.56 26.60
CA ALA A 70 -17.66 -46.17 25.45
C ALA A 70 -17.96 -47.68 25.45
N LYS A 71 -18.69 -48.18 24.45
CA LYS A 71 -18.76 -49.61 24.17
C LYS A 71 -17.39 -50.05 23.64
N GLU A 72 -16.78 -50.99 24.35
CA GLU A 72 -15.54 -51.70 23.99
C GLU A 72 -14.37 -50.82 23.53
N GLY A 73 -13.74 -50.18 24.51
CA GLY A 73 -12.30 -49.96 24.50
C GLY A 73 -11.81 -50.34 25.88
N GLY A 74 -11.09 -51.46 26.00
CA GLY A 74 -10.49 -51.84 27.26
C GLY A 74 -9.70 -50.65 27.80
N MET A 75 -10.03 -50.20 29.01
CA MET A 75 -9.10 -49.32 29.73
C MET A 75 -7.78 -50.08 29.79
N PRO A 76 -6.62 -49.45 29.49
CA PRO A 76 -5.34 -50.06 29.79
C PRO A 76 -5.28 -50.16 31.31
N LYS A 77 -5.72 -51.31 31.82
CA LYS A 77 -5.28 -51.85 33.08
C LYS A 77 -3.91 -52.41 32.78
N ASP A 78 -2.98 -51.98 33.59
CA ASP A 78 -1.54 -52.08 33.43
C ASP A 78 -1.01 -50.93 32.58
N VAL A 79 -0.46 -49.92 33.27
CA VAL A 79 0.83 -49.36 32.82
C VAL A 79 1.77 -50.55 32.89
N GLN A 80 1.75 -51.38 31.84
CA GLN A 80 2.96 -52.08 31.49
C GLN A 80 3.94 -50.95 31.23
N GLU A 81 5.01 -50.91 32.01
CA GLU A 81 6.24 -50.26 31.61
C GLU A 81 6.52 -50.77 30.20
N GLN A 82 6.06 -50.03 29.19
CA GLN A 82 6.67 -50.08 27.89
C GLN A 82 8.08 -49.61 28.20
N GLN A 83 8.98 -50.58 28.41
CA GLN A 83 10.41 -50.40 28.19
C GLN A 83 10.52 -49.97 26.73
N ASP A 84 10.28 -48.69 26.48
CA ASP A 84 10.73 -48.00 25.29
C ASP A 84 12.22 -48.31 25.25
N ASP A 85 12.68 -48.89 24.14
CA ASP A 85 14.09 -49.18 23.91
C ASP A 85 14.89 -47.93 24.34
N ARG A 86 15.73 -48.09 25.38
CA ARG A 86 16.44 -46.99 26.06
C ARG A 86 17.16 -46.10 25.05
N ALA A 87 17.70 -46.71 24.00
CA ALA A 87 18.32 -46.03 22.87
C ALA A 87 17.35 -45.09 22.12
N ALA A 88 16.10 -45.50 21.92
CA ALA A 88 15.07 -44.68 21.28
C ALA A 88 14.60 -43.52 22.18
N LEU A 89 14.59 -43.69 23.50
CA LEU A 89 14.33 -42.59 24.44
C LEU A 89 15.45 -41.54 24.36
N ILE A 90 16.72 -41.97 24.46
CA ILE A 90 17.90 -41.09 24.38
C ILE A 90 17.91 -40.34 23.05
N ALA A 91 17.64 -41.01 21.93
CA ALA A 91 17.60 -40.39 20.61
C ALA A 91 16.51 -39.30 20.50
N ARG A 92 15.31 -39.55 21.05
CA ARG A 92 14.21 -38.57 21.07
C ARG A 92 14.55 -37.35 21.91
N VAL A 93 15.11 -37.54 23.09
CA VAL A 93 15.51 -36.43 23.99
C VAL A 93 16.62 -35.59 23.34
N ARG A 94 17.61 -36.25 22.71
CA ARG A 94 18.68 -35.57 21.95
C ARG A 94 18.11 -34.72 20.82
N ALA A 95 17.20 -35.27 20.02
CA ALA A 95 16.58 -34.56 18.90
C ALA A 95 15.71 -33.39 19.36
N ALA A 96 14.90 -33.58 20.41
CA ALA A 96 14.01 -32.55 20.93
C ALA A 96 14.76 -31.33 21.51
N HIS A 97 15.94 -31.57 22.10
CA HIS A 97 16.73 -30.54 22.77
C HIS A 97 18.00 -30.13 22.01
N ASN A 98 18.25 -30.72 20.84
CA ASN A 98 19.44 -30.49 20.02
C ASN A 98 20.75 -30.65 20.81
N LEU A 99 20.84 -31.74 21.58
CA LEU A 99 21.97 -32.06 22.45
C LEU A 99 23.12 -32.70 21.64
N PRO A 100 24.38 -32.53 22.06
CA PRO A 100 25.53 -33.15 21.41
C PRO A 100 25.48 -34.68 21.53
N GLU A 101 26.18 -35.37 20.64
CA GLU A 101 26.26 -36.84 20.65
C GLU A 101 26.88 -37.39 21.94
N GLU A 102 27.83 -36.67 22.53
CA GLU A 102 28.45 -37.00 23.83
C GLU A 102 27.42 -37.16 24.97
N TRP A 103 26.34 -36.37 24.94
CA TRP A 103 25.26 -36.50 25.92
C TRP A 103 24.53 -37.84 25.77
N ALA A 104 24.31 -38.29 24.53
CA ALA A 104 23.67 -39.57 24.27
C ALA A 104 24.56 -40.75 24.66
N THR A 105 25.88 -40.65 24.43
CA THR A 105 26.85 -41.67 24.86
C THR A 105 26.85 -41.81 26.39
N ARG A 106 26.91 -40.70 27.13
CA ARG A 106 26.85 -40.72 28.61
C ARG A 106 25.56 -41.35 29.14
N MET A 107 24.43 -41.07 28.50
CA MET A 107 23.13 -41.67 28.89
C MET A 107 23.02 -43.15 28.53
N ALA A 108 23.71 -43.59 27.47
CA ALA A 108 23.75 -44.99 27.09
C ALA A 108 24.68 -45.81 28.00
N GLU A 109 25.82 -45.25 28.41
CA GLU A 109 26.78 -45.89 29.34
C GLU A 109 26.25 -46.01 30.78
N ALA A 110 25.32 -45.15 31.17
CA ALA A 110 24.70 -45.17 32.50
C ALA A 110 23.60 -46.24 32.67
N GLU A 111 23.43 -47.14 31.68
CA GLU A 111 22.46 -48.25 31.58
C GLU A 111 21.37 -48.27 32.67
N ASP A 112 21.68 -48.86 33.84
CA ASP A 112 20.76 -49.14 34.95
C ASP A 112 20.76 -48.12 36.11
N GLU A 113 21.64 -47.11 36.09
CA GLU A 113 21.75 -46.15 37.20
C GLU A 113 20.71 -45.03 37.15
N LEU A 114 20.14 -44.77 35.97
CA LEU A 114 19.20 -43.66 35.75
C LEU A 114 17.84 -44.20 35.32
N THR A 115 16.77 -43.71 35.91
CA THR A 115 15.42 -43.93 35.42
C THR A 115 15.14 -43.12 34.15
N ASP A 116 14.15 -43.53 33.37
CA ASP A 116 13.78 -42.84 32.12
C ASP A 116 13.37 -41.37 32.34
N ASP A 117 12.80 -41.06 33.50
CA ASP A 117 12.44 -39.69 33.87
C ASP A 117 13.66 -38.83 34.20
N GLU A 118 14.71 -39.43 34.76
CA GLU A 118 15.98 -38.75 35.03
C GLU A 118 16.71 -38.42 33.72
N ILE A 119 16.69 -39.30 32.71
CA ILE A 119 17.21 -38.99 31.36
C ILE A 119 16.49 -37.77 30.76
N ARG A 120 15.16 -37.73 30.84
CA ARG A 120 14.37 -36.59 30.33
C ARG A 120 14.67 -35.31 31.10
N ALA A 121 14.93 -35.40 32.41
CA ALA A 121 15.26 -34.25 33.25
C ALA A 121 16.65 -33.69 32.92
N ASP A 122 17.66 -34.56 32.85
CA ASP A 122 19.03 -34.20 32.52
C ASP A 122 19.14 -33.59 31.11
N GLY A 123 18.40 -34.14 30.13
CA GLY A 123 18.34 -33.57 28.79
C GLY A 123 17.78 -32.14 28.75
N ARG A 124 16.75 -31.85 29.57
CA ARG A 124 16.20 -30.49 29.70
C ARG A 124 17.18 -29.54 30.37
N GLU A 125 17.84 -30.00 31.43
CA GLU A 125 18.79 -29.19 32.21
C GLU A 125 20.03 -28.85 31.38
N THR A 126 20.59 -29.83 30.69
CA THR A 126 21.73 -29.64 29.78
C THR A 126 21.39 -28.64 28.66
N ALA A 127 20.19 -28.73 28.10
CA ALA A 127 19.72 -27.79 27.07
C ALA A 127 19.56 -26.36 27.60
N LEU A 128 19.12 -26.21 28.84
CA LEU A 128 18.97 -24.93 29.50
C LEU A 128 20.34 -24.30 29.80
N ALA A 129 21.29 -25.11 30.29
CA ALA A 129 22.67 -24.69 30.52
C ALA A 129 23.36 -24.26 29.21
N ALA A 130 23.17 -25.01 28.12
CA ALA A 130 23.71 -24.68 26.79
C ALA A 130 23.09 -23.39 26.18
N ARG A 131 21.83 -23.08 26.53
CA ARG A 131 21.20 -21.81 26.15
C ARG A 131 21.75 -20.63 26.95
N ALA A 132 22.12 -20.84 28.21
CA ALA A 132 22.69 -19.80 29.06
C ALA A 132 24.12 -19.39 28.64
N THR A 133 24.89 -20.31 28.06
CA THR A 133 26.27 -20.07 27.60
C THR A 133 26.39 -19.66 26.14
N ARG A 134 25.30 -19.68 25.36
CA ARG A 134 25.31 -19.23 23.96
C ARG A 134 25.50 -17.71 23.89
N PRO A 135 26.57 -17.19 23.26
CA PRO A 135 26.72 -15.75 23.10
C PRO A 135 25.54 -15.23 22.27
N GLN A 136 24.82 -14.24 22.80
CA GLN A 136 23.73 -13.61 22.04
C GLN A 136 24.33 -13.02 20.77
N VAL A 137 23.90 -13.54 19.61
CA VAL A 137 24.23 -12.95 18.32
C VAL A 137 23.55 -11.59 18.27
N GLN A 138 24.28 -10.54 18.63
CA GLN A 138 23.86 -9.18 18.37
C GLN A 138 23.86 -8.99 16.85
N ILE A 139 22.67 -9.04 16.24
CA ILE A 139 22.48 -8.61 14.86
C ILE A 139 22.75 -7.10 14.86
N ARG A 140 23.99 -6.70 14.60
CA ARG A 140 24.32 -5.31 14.27
C ARG A 140 23.79 -5.05 12.88
N THR A 141 22.57 -4.52 12.78
CA THR A 141 22.14 -3.84 11.56
C THR A 141 23.14 -2.71 11.32
N ALA A 142 23.89 -2.77 10.22
CA ALA A 142 24.76 -1.68 9.78
C ALA A 142 23.87 -0.50 9.38
N ALA A 143 23.40 0.27 10.36
CA ALA A 143 22.89 1.60 10.11
C ALA A 143 24.07 2.43 9.58
N PRO A 144 23.87 3.28 8.55
CA PRO A 144 24.91 4.19 8.11
C PRO A 144 25.38 5.01 9.32
N SER A 145 26.70 5.23 9.41
CA SER A 145 27.31 5.94 10.54
C SER A 145 26.58 7.26 10.76
N SER A 146 26.21 7.56 12.01
CA SER A 146 25.59 8.85 12.33
C SER A 146 26.50 10.04 12.06
N GLU A 147 27.79 9.80 11.78
CA GLU A 147 28.80 10.81 11.45
C GLU A 147 29.04 10.96 9.94
N ASP A 148 28.37 10.17 9.10
CA ASP A 148 28.46 10.32 7.64
C ASP A 148 27.93 11.72 7.23
N PRO A 149 28.73 12.52 6.50
CA PRO A 149 28.32 13.83 6.02
C PRO A 149 26.98 13.81 5.26
N ALA A 150 26.71 12.76 4.48
CA ALA A 150 25.47 12.63 3.71
C ALA A 150 24.26 12.44 4.63
N VAL A 151 24.39 11.62 5.67
CA VAL A 151 23.32 11.38 6.66
C VAL A 151 23.01 12.64 7.44
N ILE A 152 24.03 13.42 7.79
CA ILE A 152 23.84 14.67 8.54
C ILE A 152 23.21 15.74 7.64
N ARG A 153 23.66 15.87 6.39
CA ARG A 153 23.02 16.73 5.39
C ARG A 153 21.54 16.37 5.25
N ASP A 154 21.19 15.10 5.15
CA ASP A 154 19.79 14.68 5.00
C ASP A 154 18.91 15.02 6.22
N ARG A 155 19.49 15.00 7.44
CA ARG A 155 18.86 15.47 8.69
C ARG A 155 18.73 17.00 8.73
N GLN A 156 19.73 17.73 8.25
CA GLN A 156 19.68 19.18 8.12
C GLN A 156 18.63 19.61 7.09
N VAL A 157 18.56 18.91 5.95
CA VAL A 157 17.52 19.09 4.93
C VAL A 157 16.14 18.85 5.54
N ASP A 158 15.98 17.80 6.34
CA ASP A 158 14.72 17.51 7.03
C ASP A 158 14.31 18.65 7.96
N ALA A 159 15.23 19.07 8.83
CA ALA A 159 14.97 20.18 9.74
C ALA A 159 14.63 21.47 9.00
N LEU A 160 15.38 21.80 7.95
CA LEU A 160 15.15 23.01 7.15
C LEU A 160 13.81 22.96 6.42
N SER A 161 13.47 21.82 5.83
CA SER A 161 12.19 21.61 5.14
C SER A 161 11.00 21.64 6.12
N ALA A 162 11.15 21.07 7.32
CA ALA A 162 10.14 21.09 8.37
C ALA A 162 9.87 22.52 8.86
N ARG A 163 10.92 23.36 9.00
CA ARG A 163 10.77 24.80 9.29
C ARG A 163 10.04 25.55 8.18
N MET A 164 10.36 25.26 6.92
CA MET A 164 9.73 25.89 5.77
C MET A 164 8.23 25.56 5.69
N MET A 165 7.86 24.30 5.95
CA MET A 165 6.47 23.82 5.86
C MET A 165 5.67 23.98 7.17
N GLY A 166 6.33 24.29 8.29
CA GLY A 166 5.71 24.31 9.61
C GLY A 166 5.32 22.93 10.15
N THR A 167 5.96 21.86 9.67
CA THR A 167 5.67 20.47 10.07
C THR A 167 6.61 19.97 11.17
N ALA A 168 6.22 18.88 11.84
CA ALA A 168 7.09 18.25 12.84
C ALA A 168 8.25 17.50 12.15
N PRO A 169 9.51 17.74 12.54
CA PRO A 169 10.67 17.04 11.99
C PRO A 169 10.77 15.62 12.56
N THR A 170 11.57 14.78 11.90
CA THR A 170 11.96 13.49 12.47
C THR A 170 12.79 13.66 13.74
N ASP A 171 12.78 12.65 14.63
CA ASP A 171 13.56 12.65 15.87
C ASP A 171 15.05 12.95 15.64
N ALA A 172 15.61 12.43 14.54
CA ALA A 172 17.00 12.62 14.14
C ALA A 172 17.32 14.05 13.62
N ALA A 173 16.31 14.77 13.13
CA ALA A 173 16.46 16.13 12.60
C ALA A 173 16.21 17.22 13.65
N ARG A 174 15.57 16.90 14.79
CA ARG A 174 15.31 17.83 15.90
C ARG A 174 16.52 18.68 16.32
N PRO A 175 17.75 18.14 16.44
CA PRO A 175 18.90 18.96 16.82
C PRO A 175 19.21 20.11 15.86
N PHE A 176 18.87 19.95 14.57
CA PHE A 176 19.16 20.93 13.52
C PHE A 176 18.04 21.97 13.31
N MET A 177 16.90 21.82 14.00
CA MET A 177 15.73 22.71 13.83
C MET A 177 15.97 24.16 14.23
N ASN A 178 16.86 24.40 15.18
CA ASN A 178 17.12 25.74 15.68
C ASN A 178 18.28 26.43 14.95
N LEU A 179 18.91 25.77 13.96
CA LEU A 179 20.03 26.31 13.21
C LEU A 179 19.53 27.16 12.05
N GLY A 180 19.91 28.44 12.00
CA GLY A 180 19.67 29.31 10.84
C GLY A 180 20.55 28.91 9.65
N LEU A 181 20.28 29.47 8.46
CA LEU A 181 21.11 29.20 7.27
C LEU A 181 22.60 29.49 7.49
N HIS A 182 22.89 30.52 8.30
CA HIS A 182 24.25 30.85 8.69
C HIS A 182 24.92 29.78 9.57
N ASP A 183 24.18 29.20 10.52
CA ASP A 183 24.74 28.18 11.40
C ASP A 183 24.93 26.85 10.67
N LEU A 184 24.04 26.54 9.73
CA LEU A 184 24.21 25.42 8.78
C LEU A 184 25.41 25.62 7.87
N ALA A 185 25.60 26.84 7.32
CA ALA A 185 26.79 27.19 6.54
C ALA A 185 28.07 27.03 7.37
N ARG A 186 28.05 27.43 8.64
CA ARG A 186 29.17 27.22 9.56
C ARG A 186 29.48 25.73 9.75
N ASP A 187 28.46 24.92 10.02
CA ASP A 187 28.62 23.48 10.26
C ASP A 187 29.22 22.78 9.03
N VAL A 188 28.72 23.09 7.83
CA VAL A 188 29.27 22.58 6.56
C VAL A 188 30.73 22.98 6.37
N LEU A 189 31.08 24.25 6.58
CA LEU A 189 32.46 24.73 6.41
C LEU A 189 33.43 24.12 7.42
N VAL A 190 33.02 23.96 8.68
CA VAL A 190 33.83 23.31 9.73
C VAL A 190 34.10 21.85 9.38
N ARG A 191 33.09 21.14 8.89
CA ARG A 191 33.24 19.74 8.43
C ARG A 191 34.13 19.61 7.21
N ALA A 192 34.10 20.59 6.33
CA ALA A 192 35.02 20.69 5.20
C ALA A 192 36.46 21.09 5.64
N GLY A 193 36.73 21.26 6.94
CA GLY A 193 38.05 21.59 7.48
C GLY A 193 38.46 23.05 7.32
N GLN A 194 37.51 23.95 7.04
CA GLN A 194 37.81 25.38 6.87
C GLN A 194 37.72 26.14 8.19
N SER A 195 38.65 27.10 8.36
CA SER A 195 38.60 28.02 9.49
C SER A 195 37.48 29.04 9.30
N VAL A 196 36.47 28.99 10.17
CA VAL A 196 35.31 29.88 10.17
C VAL A 196 35.36 30.95 11.26
N ALA A 197 36.33 30.86 12.19
CA ALA A 197 36.35 31.66 13.42
C ALA A 197 36.48 33.17 13.17
N THR A 198 37.11 33.57 12.07
CA THR A 198 37.35 34.97 11.71
C THR A 198 36.38 35.49 10.64
N LEU A 199 35.47 34.67 10.13
CA LEU A 199 34.60 35.04 9.01
C LEU A 199 33.35 35.77 9.51
N GLY A 200 33.02 36.88 8.85
CA GLY A 200 31.72 37.54 9.02
C GLY A 200 30.58 36.70 8.45
N ARG A 201 29.33 36.96 8.88
CA ARG A 201 28.13 36.20 8.46
C ARG A 201 27.97 36.11 6.94
N GLU A 202 28.18 37.23 6.27
CA GLU A 202 28.08 37.35 4.81
C GLU A 202 29.20 36.60 4.08
N GLU A 203 30.43 36.71 4.59
CA GLU A 203 31.59 36.04 4.02
C GLU A 203 31.50 34.52 4.21
N MET A 204 30.99 34.08 5.35
CA MET A 204 30.73 32.67 5.64
C MET A 204 29.68 32.07 4.69
N LEU A 205 28.55 32.74 4.50
CA LEU A 205 27.51 32.30 3.56
C LEU A 205 28.03 32.29 2.11
N THR A 206 28.76 33.33 1.72
CA THR A 206 29.36 33.43 0.37
C THR A 206 30.37 32.30 0.15
N ARG A 207 31.22 32.02 1.15
CA ARG A 207 32.22 30.94 1.08
C ARG A 207 31.57 29.56 1.06
N ALA A 208 30.54 29.33 1.87
CA ALA A 208 29.79 28.07 1.88
C ALA A 208 29.10 27.82 0.52
N MET A 209 28.59 28.86 -0.13
CA MET A 209 27.98 28.74 -1.46
C MET A 209 28.99 28.42 -2.57
N HIS A 210 30.18 29.02 -2.53
CA HIS A 210 31.15 28.90 -3.63
C HIS A 210 32.19 27.78 -3.44
N THR A 211 32.47 27.38 -2.19
CA THR A 211 33.59 26.46 -1.91
C THR A 211 33.11 25.04 -1.57
N THR A 212 31.87 24.87 -1.13
CA THR A 212 31.33 23.58 -0.70
C THR A 212 30.02 23.26 -1.40
N SER A 213 29.94 22.13 -2.11
CA SER A 213 28.71 21.63 -2.73
C SER A 213 27.62 21.30 -1.72
N ASP A 214 27.99 20.87 -0.51
CA ASP A 214 27.06 20.37 0.50
C ASP A 214 26.01 21.42 0.93
N PHE A 215 26.40 22.69 1.05
CA PHE A 215 25.46 23.75 1.42
C PHE A 215 24.45 24.05 0.30
N ALA A 216 24.90 24.01 -0.95
CA ALA A 216 24.05 24.13 -2.13
C ALA A 216 23.07 22.94 -2.27
N GLU A 217 23.55 21.73 -1.98
CA GLU A 217 22.72 20.52 -1.95
C GLU A 217 21.71 20.54 -0.80
N LEU A 218 22.07 21.10 0.35
CA LEU A 218 21.16 21.28 1.48
C LEU A 218 19.95 22.15 1.08
N LEU A 219 20.22 23.30 0.46
CA LEU A 219 19.17 24.21 -0.04
C LEU A 219 18.32 23.59 -1.15
N THR A 220 18.96 22.87 -2.07
CA THR A 220 18.25 22.18 -3.16
C THR A 220 17.40 21.03 -2.61
N GLY A 221 17.92 20.26 -1.66
CA GLY A 221 17.20 19.17 -1.00
C GLY A 221 16.00 19.67 -0.20
N SER A 222 16.13 20.76 0.55
CA SER A 222 15.01 21.33 1.31
C SER A 222 13.94 21.90 0.39
N GLY A 223 14.36 22.61 -0.67
CA GLY A 223 13.46 23.12 -1.70
C GLY A 223 12.71 21.99 -2.42
N ASN A 224 13.40 20.88 -2.73
CA ASN A 224 12.78 19.73 -3.38
C ASN A 224 11.72 19.07 -2.50
N ARG A 225 11.92 18.99 -1.17
CA ARG A 225 10.90 18.46 -0.25
C ARG A 225 9.67 19.35 -0.16
N VAL A 226 9.86 20.66 -0.06
CA VAL A 226 8.75 21.64 -0.07
C VAL A 226 7.97 21.52 -1.39
N LEU A 227 8.69 21.50 -2.51
CA LEU A 227 8.12 21.37 -3.84
C LEU A 227 7.36 20.05 -4.00
N ALA A 228 7.95 18.93 -3.60
CA ALA A 228 7.33 17.62 -3.70
C ALA A 228 6.06 17.52 -2.85
N ASN A 229 6.07 18.09 -1.64
CA ASN A 229 4.89 18.13 -0.78
C ASN A 229 3.76 18.95 -1.42
N ALA A 230 4.06 20.15 -1.91
CA ALA A 230 3.08 20.99 -2.59
C ALA A 230 2.56 20.36 -3.88
N TYR A 231 3.42 19.71 -4.65
CA TYR A 231 3.06 18.96 -5.84
C TYR A 231 2.12 17.80 -5.51
N GLN A 232 2.42 17.00 -4.48
CA GLN A 232 1.57 15.90 -4.02
C GLN A 232 0.17 16.37 -3.59
N GLN A 233 0.11 17.48 -2.85
CA GLN A 233 -1.17 18.07 -2.41
C GLN A 233 -2.01 18.62 -3.57
N ALA A 234 -1.35 19.11 -4.62
CA ALA A 234 -2.01 19.69 -5.79
C ALA A 234 -2.34 18.66 -6.89
N GLN A 235 -2.06 17.37 -6.68
CA GLN A 235 -2.35 16.35 -7.69
C GLN A 235 -3.83 16.25 -8.00
N SER A 236 -4.16 16.28 -9.29
CA SER A 236 -5.55 16.14 -9.76
C SER A 236 -6.03 14.68 -9.68
N PRO A 237 -7.33 14.47 -9.40
CA PRO A 237 -7.98 13.17 -9.51
C PRO A 237 -7.92 12.56 -10.92
N LEU A 238 -7.70 13.36 -11.97
CA LEU A 238 -7.62 12.89 -13.36
C LEU A 238 -6.50 11.85 -13.57
N LYS A 239 -5.45 11.85 -12.76
CA LYS A 239 -4.40 10.82 -12.81
C LYS A 239 -4.93 9.41 -12.52
N GLN A 240 -6.03 9.28 -11.77
CA GLN A 240 -6.66 7.99 -11.50
C GLN A 240 -7.37 7.40 -12.73
N LEU A 241 -7.74 8.25 -13.70
CA LEU A 241 -8.37 7.85 -14.95
C LEU A 241 -7.36 7.37 -16.00
N ALA A 242 -6.09 7.74 -15.82
CA ALA A 242 -5.04 7.52 -16.79
C ALA A 242 -4.04 6.47 -16.31
N ARG A 243 -3.50 5.69 -17.23
CA ARG A 243 -2.45 4.71 -16.93
C ARG A 243 -1.08 5.39 -16.98
N GLN A 244 -0.29 5.21 -15.92
CA GLN A 244 1.09 5.67 -15.87
C GLN A 244 2.00 4.78 -16.72
N ARG A 245 2.83 5.40 -17.54
CA ARG A 245 3.96 4.80 -18.23
C ARG A 245 5.26 5.53 -17.93
N THR A 246 6.35 4.92 -18.33
CA THR A 246 7.69 5.49 -18.24
C THR A 246 8.30 5.46 -19.63
N ALA A 247 8.88 6.59 -20.02
CA ALA A 247 9.54 6.75 -21.30
C ALA A 247 11.05 6.81 -21.11
N ALA A 248 11.80 6.13 -21.97
CA ALA A 248 13.26 6.21 -21.94
C ALA A 248 13.78 7.51 -22.58
N ASP A 249 13.05 8.06 -23.55
CA ASP A 249 13.43 9.23 -24.32
C ASP A 249 12.19 10.05 -24.76
N PHE A 250 12.42 11.14 -25.50
CA PHE A 250 11.39 12.07 -25.99
C PHE A 250 10.76 11.64 -27.33
N ARG A 251 11.13 10.47 -27.89
CA ARG A 251 10.53 10.02 -29.15
C ARG A 251 9.08 9.63 -28.92
N PRO A 252 8.23 9.71 -29.97
CA PRO A 252 6.84 9.32 -29.85
C PRO A 252 6.68 7.88 -29.34
N LEU A 253 5.98 7.74 -28.21
CA LEU A 253 5.54 6.47 -27.67
C LEU A 253 4.34 6.00 -28.47
N SER A 254 4.56 5.07 -29.39
CA SER A 254 3.46 4.39 -30.08
C SER A 254 2.89 3.26 -29.22
N THR A 255 1.61 3.33 -28.92
CA THR A 255 0.85 2.20 -28.41
C THR A 255 0.17 1.52 -29.59
N LEU A 256 0.74 0.38 -30.03
CA LEU A 256 0.11 -0.48 -31.02
C LEU A 256 -0.95 -1.33 -30.31
N LYS A 257 -2.21 -1.13 -30.67
CA LYS A 257 -3.30 -2.00 -30.28
C LYS A 257 -3.35 -3.16 -31.25
N LEU A 258 -3.10 -4.36 -30.73
CA LEU A 258 -3.46 -5.57 -31.43
C LEU A 258 -4.93 -5.87 -31.11
N GLY A 259 -5.75 -5.98 -32.15
CA GLY A 259 -7.18 -6.28 -32.00
C GLY A 259 -7.42 -7.64 -31.35
N GLU A 260 -8.58 -7.78 -30.71
CA GLU A 260 -8.98 -9.04 -30.10
C GLU A 260 -9.20 -10.12 -31.16
N PHE A 261 -8.85 -11.38 -30.82
CA PHE A 261 -9.18 -12.52 -31.68
C PHE A 261 -10.68 -12.82 -31.56
N SER A 262 -11.40 -12.76 -32.68
CA SER A 262 -12.74 -13.33 -32.75
C SER A 262 -12.62 -14.82 -32.40
N GLY A 263 -13.33 -15.27 -31.37
CA GLY A 263 -13.10 -16.54 -30.67
C GLY A 263 -12.69 -17.77 -31.51
N LEU A 264 -12.00 -18.70 -30.85
CA LEU A 264 -11.44 -19.90 -31.51
C LEU A 264 -12.54 -20.72 -32.21
N GLN A 265 -12.34 -20.99 -33.50
CA GLN A 265 -13.24 -21.85 -34.25
C GLN A 265 -13.06 -23.30 -33.81
N LYS A 266 -14.17 -24.02 -33.66
CA LYS A 266 -14.14 -25.46 -33.33
C LYS A 266 -13.48 -26.20 -34.49
N VAL A 267 -12.32 -26.80 -34.21
CA VAL A 267 -11.61 -27.67 -35.15
C VAL A 267 -12.25 -29.05 -35.06
N THR A 268 -12.64 -29.63 -36.20
CA THR A 268 -13.07 -31.03 -36.28
C THR A 268 -11.84 -31.95 -36.34
N GLU A 269 -11.98 -33.23 -36.03
CA GLU A 269 -10.83 -34.18 -35.94
C GLU A 269 -10.01 -34.32 -37.24
N ALA A 270 -10.54 -33.86 -38.38
CA ALA A 270 -9.84 -33.80 -39.67
C ALA A 270 -9.75 -32.37 -40.25
N GLY A 271 -10.07 -31.34 -39.46
CA GLY A 271 -10.09 -29.95 -39.90
C GLY A 271 -8.75 -29.24 -39.75
N GLU A 272 -8.38 -28.42 -40.73
CA GLU A 272 -7.20 -27.55 -40.64
C GLU A 272 -7.46 -26.32 -39.74
N ILE A 273 -6.46 -25.93 -38.95
CA ILE A 273 -6.52 -24.73 -38.11
C ILE A 273 -6.40 -23.50 -39.02
N LYS A 274 -7.49 -22.71 -39.09
CA LYS A 274 -7.50 -21.48 -39.89
C LYS A 274 -6.73 -20.36 -39.19
N SER A 275 -5.88 -19.66 -39.92
CA SER A 275 -5.23 -18.43 -39.46
C SER A 275 -6.27 -17.33 -39.26
N ILE A 276 -6.24 -16.67 -38.11
CA ILE A 276 -7.11 -15.52 -37.79
C ILE A 276 -6.26 -14.26 -37.93
N THR A 277 -6.77 -13.28 -38.69
CA THR A 277 -6.13 -11.96 -38.85
C THR A 277 -6.64 -11.00 -37.78
N THR A 278 -5.75 -10.20 -37.17
CA THR A 278 -6.09 -9.17 -36.19
C THR A 278 -6.06 -7.78 -36.84
N GLY A 279 -6.98 -6.89 -36.46
CA GLY A 279 -6.90 -5.47 -36.79
C GLY A 279 -5.83 -4.79 -35.93
N GLU A 280 -5.17 -3.76 -36.46
CA GLU A 280 -4.19 -2.95 -35.74
C GLU A 280 -4.64 -1.49 -35.72
N ALA A 281 -4.50 -0.82 -34.57
CA ALA A 281 -4.65 0.63 -34.45
C ALA A 281 -3.45 1.19 -33.69
N LYS A 282 -2.96 2.36 -34.10
CA LYS A 282 -1.76 2.96 -33.53
C LYS A 282 -2.07 4.35 -33.03
N GLU A 283 -1.89 4.56 -31.73
CA GLU A 283 -1.90 5.90 -31.14
C GLU A 283 -0.49 6.28 -30.68
N ALA A 284 -0.10 7.54 -30.84
CA ALA A 284 1.23 7.99 -30.44
C ALA A 284 1.19 9.36 -29.75
N TYR A 285 2.03 9.51 -28.72
CA TYR A 285 2.26 10.78 -28.04
C TYR A 285 3.73 10.91 -27.62
N SER A 286 4.22 12.13 -27.42
CA SER A 286 5.59 12.41 -26.98
C SER A 286 5.59 13.14 -25.64
N LEU A 287 6.74 13.15 -24.96
CA LEU A 287 6.94 13.99 -23.79
C LEU A 287 7.30 15.41 -24.20
N GLU A 288 6.82 16.36 -23.43
CA GLU A 288 7.19 17.76 -23.51
C GLU A 288 7.88 18.18 -22.20
N THR A 289 8.81 19.12 -22.30
CA THR A 289 9.53 19.65 -21.14
C THR A 289 8.92 20.97 -20.71
N PHE A 290 8.40 21.01 -19.48
CA PHE A 290 7.92 22.22 -18.82
C PHE A 290 8.94 22.67 -17.79
N GLY A 291 9.16 23.97 -17.66
CA GLY A 291 10.09 24.45 -16.65
C GLY A 291 9.94 25.93 -16.32
N GLY A 292 10.46 26.29 -15.15
CA GLY A 292 10.51 27.66 -14.68
C GLY A 292 11.76 27.92 -13.85
N ILE A 293 12.27 29.14 -13.92
CA ILE A 293 13.45 29.58 -13.18
C ILE A 293 13.02 30.67 -12.19
N PHE A 294 13.61 30.65 -11.00
CA PHE A 294 13.60 31.79 -10.10
C PHE A 294 14.96 32.02 -9.47
N SER A 295 15.17 33.25 -9.01
CA SER A 295 16.36 33.64 -8.28
C SER A 295 16.02 33.97 -6.83
N LEU A 296 16.80 33.43 -5.91
CA LEU A 296 16.83 33.85 -4.52
C LEU A 296 17.94 34.89 -4.37
N SER A 297 17.55 36.12 -4.06
CA SER A 297 18.52 37.21 -3.91
C SER A 297 19.47 36.98 -2.72
N ARG A 298 20.69 37.50 -2.81
CA ARG A 298 21.67 37.51 -1.72
C ARG A 298 21.12 38.08 -0.42
N LYS A 299 20.30 39.13 -0.51
CA LYS A 299 19.67 39.75 0.67
C LYS A 299 18.72 38.77 1.37
N ALA A 300 17.93 38.01 0.62
CA ALA A 300 17.05 36.99 1.17
C ALA A 300 17.83 35.85 1.85
N ILE A 301 18.96 35.44 1.27
CA ILE A 301 19.85 34.43 1.88
C ILE A 301 20.46 34.95 3.19
N ILE A 302 20.99 36.17 3.20
CA ILE A 302 21.62 36.77 4.39
C ILE A 302 20.60 36.96 5.52
N ASN A 303 19.39 37.41 5.17
CA ASN A 303 18.31 37.64 6.11
C ASN A 303 17.60 36.36 6.58
N ASP A 304 17.99 35.19 6.05
CA ASP A 304 17.37 33.90 6.37
C ASP A 304 15.85 33.87 6.07
N ASP A 305 15.44 34.46 4.94
CA ASP A 305 14.05 34.49 4.51
C ASP A 305 13.62 33.16 3.88
N LEU A 306 13.49 32.15 4.74
CA LEU A 306 13.00 30.82 4.37
C LEU A 306 11.54 30.84 3.92
N GLY A 307 10.76 31.82 4.37
CA GLY A 307 9.35 31.96 4.01
C GLY A 307 9.14 32.37 2.55
N ALA A 308 9.98 33.26 2.01
CA ALA A 308 9.96 33.58 0.59
C ALA A 308 10.37 32.37 -0.27
N PHE A 309 11.39 31.62 0.16
CA PHE A 309 11.85 30.43 -0.54
C PHE A 309 10.81 29.29 -0.52
N ALA A 310 10.17 29.06 0.62
CA ALA A 310 9.12 28.05 0.78
C ALA A 310 7.91 28.34 -0.12
N ARG A 311 7.39 29.57 -0.07
CA ARG A 311 6.26 30.01 -0.91
C ARG A 311 6.53 29.79 -2.40
N TRP A 312 7.76 30.04 -2.85
CA TRP A 312 8.10 29.78 -4.24
C TRP A 312 8.07 28.29 -4.58
N GLY A 313 8.68 27.45 -3.73
CA GLY A 313 8.67 26.00 -3.91
C GLY A 313 7.23 25.46 -3.96
N GLU A 314 6.35 26.00 -3.12
CA GLU A 314 4.92 25.68 -3.12
C GLU A 314 4.23 26.10 -4.42
N MET A 315 4.43 27.33 -4.89
CA MET A 315 3.85 27.83 -6.14
C MET A 315 4.28 26.98 -7.34
N MET A 316 5.55 26.59 -7.42
CA MET A 316 6.03 25.75 -8.51
C MET A 316 5.57 24.30 -8.40
N GLY A 317 5.48 23.74 -7.20
CA GLY A 317 4.90 22.42 -7.00
C GLY A 317 3.43 22.38 -7.48
N ARG A 318 2.66 23.41 -7.14
CA ARG A 318 1.28 23.59 -7.63
C ARG A 318 1.23 23.78 -9.14
N ALA A 319 2.07 24.65 -9.69
CA ALA A 319 2.14 24.90 -11.14
C ALA A 319 2.51 23.64 -11.93
N ALA A 320 3.42 22.81 -11.41
CA ALA A 320 3.76 21.53 -12.03
C ALA A 320 2.58 20.55 -12.05
N ALA A 321 1.80 20.47 -10.98
CA ALA A 321 0.59 19.64 -10.95
C ALA A 321 -0.53 20.20 -11.85
N GLU A 322 -0.64 21.53 -11.93
CA GLU A 322 -1.53 22.25 -12.83
C GLU A 322 -1.22 21.94 -14.29
N THR A 323 0.05 22.00 -14.72
CA THR A 323 0.43 21.73 -16.12
C THR A 323 0.11 20.31 -16.55
N GLU A 324 0.34 19.32 -15.68
CA GLU A 324 -0.05 17.93 -15.95
C GLU A 324 -1.56 17.78 -16.11
N THR A 325 -2.31 18.46 -15.23
CA THR A 325 -3.77 18.39 -15.29
C THR A 325 -4.31 19.10 -16.52
N ALA A 326 -3.75 20.26 -16.88
CA ALA A 326 -4.11 21.00 -18.07
C ALA A 326 -3.85 20.19 -19.35
N GLN A 327 -2.76 19.44 -19.41
CA GLN A 327 -2.48 18.52 -20.52
C GLN A 327 -3.54 17.41 -20.61
N LEU A 328 -3.84 16.71 -19.51
CA LEU A 328 -4.87 15.65 -19.49
C LEU A 328 -6.27 16.19 -19.80
N LEU A 329 -6.66 17.32 -19.22
CA LEU A 329 -7.94 17.95 -19.46
C LEU A 329 -8.04 18.50 -20.88
N GLY A 330 -6.94 19.03 -21.43
CA GLY A 330 -6.85 19.46 -22.83
C GLY A 330 -7.18 18.35 -23.81
N LEU A 331 -6.79 17.10 -23.53
CA LEU A 331 -7.15 15.94 -24.34
C LEU A 331 -8.66 15.64 -24.32
N LEU A 332 -9.34 15.88 -23.20
CA LEU A 332 -10.78 15.67 -23.06
C LEU A 332 -11.61 16.85 -23.60
N LEU A 333 -11.12 18.08 -23.40
CA LEU A 333 -11.82 19.31 -23.78
C LEU A 333 -11.56 19.77 -25.22
N ALA A 334 -10.60 19.18 -25.92
CA ALA A 334 -10.37 19.42 -27.33
C ALA A 334 -11.67 19.25 -28.14
N ASN A 335 -11.77 19.95 -29.29
CA ASN A 335 -12.94 19.90 -30.18
C ASN A 335 -14.28 20.19 -29.45
N ALA A 336 -14.31 21.25 -28.62
CA ALA A 336 -15.47 21.64 -27.82
C ALA A 336 -15.99 20.52 -26.89
N GLY A 337 -15.07 19.81 -26.25
CA GLY A 337 -15.39 18.70 -25.34
C GLY A 337 -15.62 17.36 -26.02
N ALA A 338 -15.47 17.26 -27.35
CA ALA A 338 -15.50 15.98 -28.07
C ALA A 338 -14.19 15.19 -27.93
N GLY A 339 -13.17 15.78 -27.31
CA GLY A 339 -11.84 15.21 -27.11
C GLY A 339 -10.98 15.25 -28.37
N VAL A 340 -9.71 14.86 -28.22
CA VAL A 340 -8.71 14.88 -29.31
C VAL A 340 -9.12 13.97 -30.47
N THR A 341 -8.69 14.31 -31.68
CA THR A 341 -8.86 13.45 -32.86
C THR A 341 -7.90 12.27 -32.78
N MET A 342 -8.43 11.06 -32.93
CA MET A 342 -7.67 9.81 -32.96
C MET A 342 -7.16 9.50 -34.38
N ASP A 343 -6.35 8.45 -34.54
CA ASP A 343 -5.75 8.06 -35.83
C ASP A 343 -6.81 7.68 -36.90
N ASP A 344 -8.02 7.31 -36.46
CA ASP A 344 -9.16 7.01 -37.35
C ASP A 344 -9.85 8.26 -37.95
N GLY A 345 -9.34 9.46 -37.62
CA GLY A 345 -9.88 10.74 -38.06
C GLY A 345 -11.14 11.20 -37.32
N LYS A 346 -11.58 10.47 -36.27
CA LYS A 346 -12.73 10.81 -35.44
C LYS A 346 -12.27 11.35 -34.10
N THR A 347 -13.11 12.18 -33.47
CA THR A 347 -12.87 12.68 -32.10
C THR A 347 -13.02 11.55 -31.09
N LEU A 348 -12.32 11.64 -29.95
CA LEU A 348 -12.39 10.66 -28.86
C LEU A 348 -13.84 10.30 -28.51
N PHE A 349 -14.72 11.30 -28.42
CA PHE A 349 -16.14 11.14 -28.21
C PHE A 349 -16.88 11.35 -29.52
N HIS A 350 -17.36 10.28 -30.14
CA HIS A 350 -18.08 10.32 -31.41
C HIS A 350 -19.23 9.28 -31.45
N ALA A 351 -20.29 9.57 -32.22
CA ALA A 351 -21.43 8.67 -32.36
C ALA A 351 -21.04 7.29 -32.91
N ASP A 352 -20.13 7.26 -33.89
CA ASP A 352 -19.63 6.01 -34.48
C ASP A 352 -18.80 5.14 -33.52
N HIS A 353 -18.24 5.74 -32.47
CA HIS A 353 -17.55 5.00 -31.41
C HIS A 353 -18.54 4.47 -30.35
N GLY A 354 -19.82 4.80 -30.46
CA GLY A 354 -20.86 4.40 -29.52
C GLY A 354 -20.61 4.91 -28.10
N ASN A 355 -19.85 5.99 -27.94
CA ASN A 355 -19.39 6.51 -26.66
C ASN A 355 -19.88 7.93 -26.33
N VAL A 356 -20.94 8.37 -27.01
CA VAL A 356 -21.62 9.64 -26.78
C VAL A 356 -23.10 9.39 -26.57
N ALA A 357 -23.71 10.16 -25.67
CA ALA A 357 -25.16 10.19 -25.49
C ALA A 357 -25.86 10.66 -26.78
N ALA A 358 -26.71 9.81 -27.35
CA ALA A 358 -27.50 10.16 -28.54
C ALA A 358 -28.49 11.31 -28.27
N ALA A 359 -29.01 11.38 -27.04
CA ALA A 359 -29.78 12.51 -26.52
C ALA A 359 -29.08 12.98 -25.23
N PRO A 360 -28.36 14.12 -25.25
CA PRO A 360 -27.75 14.65 -24.05
C PRO A 360 -28.83 15.12 -23.07
N GLY A 361 -28.56 14.94 -21.78
CA GLY A 361 -29.56 15.14 -20.73
C GLY A 361 -28.90 15.29 -19.36
N PRO A 362 -29.69 15.59 -18.31
CA PRO A 362 -29.16 15.81 -16.98
C PRO A 362 -28.49 14.56 -16.44
N LEU A 363 -27.68 14.72 -15.40
CA LEU A 363 -27.13 13.58 -14.67
C LEU A 363 -28.25 12.91 -13.87
N ASP A 364 -28.72 11.75 -14.31
CA ASP A 364 -29.78 10.97 -13.68
C ASP A 364 -29.52 9.45 -13.74
N LYS A 365 -30.42 8.66 -13.15
CA LYS A 365 -30.31 7.19 -13.09
C LYS A 365 -30.37 6.55 -14.49
N ASP A 366 -31.19 7.09 -15.38
CA ASP A 366 -31.39 6.55 -16.72
C ASP A 366 -30.18 6.83 -17.62
N GLY A 367 -29.62 8.04 -17.54
CA GLY A 367 -28.39 8.45 -18.21
C GLY A 367 -27.19 7.62 -17.75
N LEU A 368 -27.03 7.38 -16.44
CA LEU A 368 -25.98 6.50 -15.92
C LEU A 368 -26.16 5.04 -16.35
N SER A 369 -27.42 4.57 -16.43
CA SER A 369 -27.73 3.23 -16.93
C SER A 369 -27.41 3.09 -18.42
N ALA A 370 -27.71 4.12 -19.23
CA ALA A 370 -27.34 4.20 -20.64
C ALA A 370 -25.82 4.23 -20.83
N ALA A 371 -25.09 5.01 -20.03
CA ALA A 371 -23.62 5.05 -20.06
C ALA A 371 -23.01 3.68 -19.72
N ARG A 372 -23.55 3.00 -18.70
CA ARG A 372 -23.14 1.63 -18.31
C ARG A 372 -23.41 0.62 -19.42
N LEU A 373 -24.57 0.72 -20.08
CA LEU A 373 -24.91 -0.14 -21.21
C LEU A 373 -23.95 0.10 -22.38
N ALA A 374 -23.71 1.37 -22.74
CA ALA A 374 -22.80 1.76 -23.80
C ALA A 374 -21.41 1.15 -23.57
N LEU A 375 -20.80 1.38 -22.40
CA LEU A 375 -19.49 0.84 -22.05
C LEU A 375 -19.44 -0.69 -22.07
N ARG A 376 -20.47 -1.38 -21.54
CA ARG A 376 -20.50 -2.85 -21.56
C ARG A 376 -20.82 -3.46 -22.92
N SER A 377 -21.39 -2.68 -23.84
CA SER A 377 -21.73 -3.09 -25.20
C SER A 377 -20.64 -2.78 -26.22
N GLN A 378 -19.52 -2.19 -25.77
CA GLN A 378 -18.38 -1.87 -26.62
C GLN A 378 -17.83 -3.13 -27.30
N LYS A 379 -17.42 -2.95 -28.55
CA LYS A 379 -16.91 -4.05 -29.39
C LYS A 379 -15.42 -3.88 -29.64
N GLY A 380 -14.78 -5.01 -29.95
CA GLY A 380 -13.39 -5.10 -30.35
C GLY A 380 -13.13 -4.39 -31.66
N LEU A 381 -11.87 -4.26 -32.05
CA LEU A 381 -11.50 -3.73 -33.37
C LEU A 381 -12.11 -4.56 -34.53
N ASP A 382 -12.47 -5.81 -34.25
CA ASP A 382 -13.15 -6.73 -35.16
C ASP A 382 -14.66 -6.48 -35.31
N ASN A 383 -15.22 -5.50 -34.60
CA ASN A 383 -16.65 -5.17 -34.51
C ASN A 383 -17.57 -6.34 -34.13
N LYS A 384 -17.02 -7.41 -33.55
CA LYS A 384 -17.74 -8.66 -33.24
C LYS A 384 -17.51 -9.14 -31.82
N THR A 385 -16.29 -9.00 -31.31
CA THR A 385 -15.94 -9.46 -29.96
C THR A 385 -16.35 -8.41 -28.93
N PRO A 386 -17.19 -8.73 -27.93
CA PRO A 386 -17.54 -7.76 -26.89
C PRO A 386 -16.34 -7.50 -25.98
N VAL A 387 -16.03 -6.23 -25.76
CA VAL A 387 -15.03 -5.79 -24.78
C VAL A 387 -15.75 -5.50 -23.48
N ASN A 388 -15.48 -6.29 -22.44
CA ASN A 388 -16.11 -6.10 -21.15
C ASN A 388 -15.47 -4.93 -20.39
N VAL A 389 -15.85 -3.70 -20.73
CA VAL A 389 -15.46 -2.50 -19.99
C VAL A 389 -16.41 -2.34 -18.79
N VAL A 390 -15.85 -2.39 -17.58
CA VAL A 390 -16.61 -2.15 -16.35
C VAL A 390 -16.49 -0.68 -15.97
N PRO A 391 -17.59 0.10 -15.93
CA PRO A 391 -17.55 1.49 -15.49
C PRO A 391 -17.17 1.57 -14.01
N LYS A 392 -16.25 2.46 -13.68
CA LYS A 392 -15.69 2.61 -12.33
C LYS A 392 -15.64 4.06 -11.86
N PHE A 393 -15.34 4.99 -12.75
CA PHE A 393 -15.16 6.40 -12.40
C PHE A 393 -16.23 7.27 -13.08
N LEU A 394 -16.73 8.25 -12.35
CA LEU A 394 -17.60 9.31 -12.84
C LEU A 394 -16.86 10.64 -12.68
N LEU A 395 -16.58 11.32 -13.78
CA LEU A 395 -15.95 12.63 -13.81
C LEU A 395 -17.01 13.70 -14.06
N VAL A 396 -17.09 14.68 -13.16
CA VAL A 396 -18.06 15.79 -13.23
C VAL A 396 -17.40 17.14 -12.94
N SER A 397 -18.07 18.20 -13.38
CA SER A 397 -17.80 19.57 -12.95
C SER A 397 -18.30 19.82 -11.52
N PRO A 398 -17.79 20.84 -10.82
CA PRO A 398 -18.28 21.21 -9.48
C PRO A 398 -19.77 21.54 -9.44
N GLU A 399 -20.33 22.03 -10.55
CA GLU A 399 -21.77 22.35 -10.66
C GLU A 399 -22.67 21.13 -10.48
N LEU A 400 -22.18 19.94 -10.86
CA LEU A 400 -22.91 18.68 -10.79
C LEU A 400 -22.51 17.82 -9.58
N GLU A 401 -21.59 18.28 -8.74
CA GLU A 401 -21.06 17.53 -7.60
C GLU A 401 -22.17 17.08 -6.65
N THR A 402 -23.05 18.01 -6.23
CA THR A 402 -24.19 17.68 -5.35
C THR A 402 -25.15 16.67 -5.97
N ALA A 403 -25.43 16.78 -7.27
CA ALA A 403 -26.30 15.82 -7.96
C ALA A 403 -25.64 14.44 -8.06
N ALA A 404 -24.34 14.40 -8.34
CA ALA A 404 -23.57 13.16 -8.41
C ALA A 404 -23.45 12.46 -7.04
N GLU A 405 -23.22 13.21 -5.96
CA GLU A 405 -23.20 12.67 -4.60
C GLU A 405 -24.55 12.09 -4.19
N GLN A 406 -25.65 12.79 -4.49
CA GLN A 406 -27.00 12.29 -4.23
C GLN A 406 -27.29 10.99 -5.00
N LEU A 407 -26.83 10.88 -6.24
CA LEU A 407 -27.03 9.69 -7.08
C LEU A 407 -26.14 8.50 -6.66
N LEU A 408 -24.96 8.75 -6.10
CA LEU A 408 -24.02 7.71 -5.66
C LEU A 408 -24.19 7.33 -4.18
N ALA A 409 -24.93 8.12 -3.41
CA ALA A 409 -25.22 7.81 -2.02
C ALA A 409 -26.00 6.49 -1.90
N SER A 410 -25.43 5.54 -1.15
CA SER A 410 -26.08 4.27 -0.84
C SER A 410 -27.13 4.45 0.25
N ILE A 411 -28.31 4.96 -0.11
CA ILE A 411 -29.46 5.09 0.80
C ILE A 411 -30.23 3.76 0.81
N ALA A 412 -30.83 3.40 1.95
CA ALA A 412 -31.81 2.31 2.01
C ALA A 412 -33.12 2.80 1.38
N PRO A 413 -33.48 2.33 0.18
CA PRO A 413 -34.59 2.89 -0.57
C PRO A 413 -35.94 2.45 0.03
N ALA A 414 -36.92 3.36 0.04
CA ALA A 414 -38.27 3.06 0.53
C ALA A 414 -39.08 2.23 -0.48
N THR A 415 -38.76 2.35 -1.78
CA THR A 415 -39.38 1.57 -2.87
C THR A 415 -38.32 0.87 -3.72
N THR A 416 -38.71 -0.16 -4.47
CA THR A 416 -37.79 -0.87 -5.38
C THR A 416 -37.29 0.01 -6.53
N ASP A 417 -38.06 1.03 -6.91
CA ASP A 417 -37.71 1.95 -8.00
C ASP A 417 -36.58 2.91 -7.59
N ASP A 418 -36.47 3.19 -6.29
CA ASP A 418 -35.41 4.03 -5.71
C ASP A 418 -34.09 3.26 -5.48
N VAL A 419 -34.07 1.94 -5.68
CA VAL A 419 -32.83 1.15 -5.56
C VAL A 419 -31.87 1.54 -6.67
N GLN A 420 -30.70 2.05 -6.29
CA GLN A 420 -29.59 2.33 -7.20
C GLN A 420 -28.48 1.27 -7.06
N PRO A 421 -28.35 0.32 -8.00
CA PRO A 421 -27.31 -0.70 -7.96
C PRO A 421 -25.93 -0.23 -8.47
N ILE A 422 -25.81 0.99 -9.01
CA ILE A 422 -24.58 1.49 -9.63
C ILE A 422 -23.68 2.12 -8.55
N ARG A 423 -22.45 1.60 -8.43
CA ARG A 423 -21.40 2.15 -7.54
C ARG A 423 -20.23 2.63 -8.39
N LEU A 424 -20.07 3.94 -8.51
CA LEU A 424 -18.94 4.59 -9.18
C LEU A 424 -18.18 5.44 -8.17
N THR A 425 -16.88 5.62 -8.40
CA THR A 425 -16.06 6.59 -7.68
C THR A 425 -16.24 7.96 -8.33
N LEU A 426 -16.72 8.93 -7.56
CA LEU A 426 -16.86 10.31 -7.99
C LEU A 426 -15.49 10.99 -8.05
N LEU A 427 -15.17 11.58 -9.19
CA LEU A 427 -14.03 12.46 -9.38
C LEU A 427 -14.57 13.83 -9.80
N VAL A 428 -14.24 14.86 -9.01
CA VAL A 428 -14.64 16.24 -9.28
C VAL A 428 -13.41 17.00 -9.73
N GLU A 429 -13.46 17.60 -10.92
CA GLU A 429 -12.36 18.40 -11.45
C GLU A 429 -12.79 19.88 -11.54
N PRO A 430 -12.17 20.79 -10.74
CA PRO A 430 -12.62 22.18 -10.65
C PRO A 430 -12.48 22.99 -11.94
N ARG A 431 -11.64 22.53 -12.87
CA ARG A 431 -11.37 23.20 -14.15
C ARG A 431 -12.34 22.79 -15.26
N LEU A 432 -13.13 21.74 -15.04
CA LEU A 432 -14.18 21.33 -15.96
C LEU A 432 -15.40 22.23 -15.76
N THR A 433 -15.79 22.96 -16.80
CA THR A 433 -16.93 23.87 -16.78
C THR A 433 -18.13 23.32 -17.55
N GLY A 434 -19.34 23.68 -17.10
CA GLY A 434 -20.59 23.32 -17.76
C GLY A 434 -21.17 21.97 -17.34
N PRO A 435 -22.27 21.55 -17.99
CA PRO A 435 -23.10 20.42 -17.56
C PRO A 435 -22.61 19.06 -18.11
N ALA A 436 -21.47 19.03 -18.78
CA ALA A 436 -20.93 17.81 -19.34
C ALA A 436 -20.40 16.87 -18.24
N TRP A 437 -20.69 15.58 -18.39
CA TRP A 437 -20.21 14.54 -17.49
C TRP A 437 -19.68 13.35 -18.27
N PHE A 438 -18.73 12.64 -17.66
CA PHE A 438 -18.00 11.56 -18.31
C PHE A 438 -17.95 10.33 -17.41
N VAL A 439 -18.08 9.15 -17.99
CA VAL A 439 -17.92 7.87 -17.29
C VAL A 439 -16.74 7.14 -17.90
N PHE A 440 -15.84 6.67 -17.03
CA PHE A 440 -14.67 5.91 -17.42
C PHE A 440 -14.70 4.51 -16.83
N GLY A 441 -14.19 3.56 -17.60
CA GLY A 441 -13.87 2.21 -17.15
C GLY A 441 -12.62 2.16 -16.27
N ASP A 442 -12.29 0.97 -15.79
CA ASP A 442 -11.03 0.76 -15.08
C ASP A 442 -9.83 0.85 -16.05
N PRO A 443 -8.88 1.79 -15.84
CA PRO A 443 -7.71 1.96 -16.72
C PRO A 443 -6.80 0.73 -16.74
N ALA A 444 -6.90 -0.17 -15.76
CA ALA A 444 -6.18 -1.44 -15.79
C ALA A 444 -6.69 -2.40 -16.88
N THR A 445 -7.97 -2.29 -17.24
CA THR A 445 -8.63 -3.17 -18.22
C THR A 445 -8.80 -2.52 -19.59
N ALA A 446 -9.17 -1.24 -19.62
CA ALA A 446 -9.41 -0.48 -20.82
C ALA A 446 -8.86 0.95 -20.66
N PRO A 447 -7.53 1.16 -20.79
CA PRO A 447 -6.92 2.47 -20.64
C PRO A 447 -7.35 3.40 -21.78
N VAL A 448 -8.03 4.49 -21.41
CA VAL A 448 -8.42 5.56 -22.35
C VAL A 448 -7.34 6.61 -22.44
N LEU A 449 -6.84 7.03 -21.28
CA LEU A 449 -5.80 8.04 -21.14
C LEU A 449 -4.51 7.35 -20.69
N GLU A 450 -3.39 7.74 -21.26
CA GLU A 450 -2.07 7.41 -20.77
C GLU A 450 -1.28 8.68 -20.50
N TYR A 451 -0.44 8.63 -19.47
CA TYR A 451 0.59 9.64 -19.27
C TYR A 451 1.94 8.98 -19.03
N ALA A 452 3.00 9.67 -19.42
CA ALA A 452 4.35 9.20 -19.26
C ALA A 452 5.23 10.24 -18.56
N TYR A 453 6.08 9.75 -17.67
CA TYR A 453 7.24 10.48 -17.16
C TYR A 453 8.52 9.97 -17.81
N LEU A 454 9.55 10.81 -17.83
CA LEU A 454 10.89 10.38 -18.22
C LEU A 454 11.47 9.41 -17.16
N SER A 455 12.11 8.35 -17.62
CA SER A 455 12.64 7.27 -16.76
C SER A 455 13.64 7.75 -15.71
N SER A 456 14.40 8.79 -16.01
CA SER A 456 15.37 9.39 -15.10
C SER A 456 14.76 10.33 -14.06
N ALA A 457 13.53 10.80 -14.27
CA ALA A 457 12.91 11.86 -13.48
C ALA A 457 11.38 11.71 -13.43
N GLN A 458 10.88 11.02 -12.39
CA GLN A 458 9.44 10.96 -12.12
C GLN A 458 9.02 12.18 -11.30
N GLY A 459 8.24 13.07 -11.93
CA GLY A 459 7.79 14.31 -11.33
C GLY A 459 8.82 15.46 -11.42
N PRO A 460 8.48 16.63 -10.86
CA PRO A 460 9.27 17.84 -11.01
C PRO A 460 10.65 17.74 -10.34
N GLN A 461 11.68 18.17 -11.06
CA GLN A 461 13.08 18.15 -10.62
C GLN A 461 13.58 19.57 -10.34
N LEU A 462 14.11 19.79 -9.13
CA LEU A 462 14.74 21.04 -8.75
C LEU A 462 16.26 20.96 -8.97
N SER A 463 16.81 21.90 -9.73
CA SER A 463 18.25 22.11 -9.90
C SER A 463 18.60 23.54 -9.52
N SER A 464 19.84 23.80 -9.07
CA SER A 464 20.26 25.15 -8.70
C SER A 464 21.65 25.49 -9.24
N ARG A 465 21.87 26.76 -9.55
CA ARG A 465 23.13 27.33 -10.02
C ARG A 465 23.36 28.70 -9.42
N ASP A 466 24.60 29.15 -9.37
CA ASP A 466 24.88 30.52 -8.97
C ASP A 466 24.40 31.50 -10.04
N GLY A 467 23.75 32.57 -9.61
CA GLY A 467 23.19 33.57 -10.51
C GLY A 467 24.30 34.42 -11.14
N TRP A 468 24.26 34.56 -12.46
CA TRP A 468 25.16 35.48 -13.18
C TRP A 468 24.55 36.88 -13.27
N GLU A 469 23.24 36.97 -13.51
CA GLU A 469 22.53 38.25 -13.68
C GLU A 469 22.04 38.84 -12.36
N THR A 470 21.69 38.00 -11.39
CA THR A 470 21.28 38.42 -10.05
C THR A 470 22.27 37.92 -9.01
N LEU A 471 22.76 38.83 -8.16
CA LEU A 471 23.57 38.46 -7.00
C LEU A 471 22.74 37.58 -6.05
N GLY A 472 22.96 36.26 -6.09
CA GLY A 472 22.14 35.26 -5.43
C GLY A 472 22.26 33.88 -6.07
N ARG A 473 21.28 33.02 -5.82
CA ARG A 473 21.21 31.66 -6.38
C ARG A 473 19.98 31.51 -7.27
N GLU A 474 20.17 30.97 -8.46
CA GLU A 474 19.08 30.59 -9.35
C GLU A 474 18.71 29.13 -9.14
N PHE A 475 17.43 28.85 -9.25
CA PHE A 475 16.85 27.53 -9.11
C PHE A 475 15.91 27.32 -10.29
N ARG A 476 16.01 26.14 -10.89
CA ARG A 476 15.23 25.73 -12.04
C ARG A 476 14.45 24.48 -11.68
N VAL A 477 13.14 24.53 -11.89
CA VAL A 477 12.26 23.37 -11.84
C VAL A 477 11.99 22.91 -13.26
N VAL A 478 12.17 21.62 -13.51
CA VAL A 478 11.89 20.99 -14.80
C VAL A 478 10.94 19.81 -14.58
N LEU A 479 9.93 19.69 -15.42
CA LEU A 479 8.99 18.58 -15.46
C LEU A 479 8.90 18.07 -16.90
N ASP A 480 9.33 16.84 -17.11
CA ASP A 480 9.14 16.14 -18.38
C ASP A 480 7.86 15.30 -18.30
N PHE A 481 6.84 15.69 -19.05
CA PHE A 481 5.52 15.06 -19.00
C PHE A 481 4.91 14.99 -20.40
N GLY A 482 4.30 13.85 -20.71
CA GLY A 482 3.50 13.67 -21.91
C GLY A 482 2.20 12.94 -21.56
N ALA A 483 1.11 13.31 -22.20
CA ALA A 483 -0.17 12.62 -22.10
C ALA A 483 -0.73 12.36 -23.49
N GLY A 484 -1.46 11.26 -23.63
CA GLY A 484 -2.11 10.87 -24.88
C GLY A 484 -3.36 10.05 -24.64
N VAL A 485 -4.21 10.02 -25.65
CA VAL A 485 -5.37 9.15 -25.69
C VAL A 485 -4.96 7.85 -26.34
N THR A 486 -5.16 6.74 -25.65
CA THR A 486 -4.93 5.42 -26.21
C THR A 486 -6.20 4.82 -26.77
N ASP A 487 -7.34 4.84 -26.07
CA ASP A 487 -8.54 4.10 -26.51
C ASP A 487 -9.86 4.83 -26.24
N HIS A 488 -10.82 4.74 -27.14
CA HIS A 488 -12.12 5.39 -26.99
C HIS A 488 -13.16 4.53 -26.26
N ARG A 489 -12.97 3.20 -26.27
CA ARG A 489 -13.94 2.21 -25.77
C ARG A 489 -14.14 2.28 -24.25
N GLY A 490 -13.13 2.76 -23.53
CA GLY A 490 -13.16 2.84 -22.07
C GLY A 490 -13.84 4.10 -21.52
N ALA A 491 -14.30 5.02 -22.37
CA ALA A 491 -14.90 6.29 -21.94
C ALA A 491 -16.28 6.49 -22.57
N TYR A 492 -17.11 7.28 -21.89
CA TYR A 492 -18.42 7.69 -22.37
C TYR A 492 -18.68 9.14 -21.97
N ARG A 493 -19.23 9.94 -22.87
CA ARG A 493 -19.57 11.35 -22.63
C ARG A 493 -21.07 11.60 -22.77
N ASN A 494 -21.60 12.42 -21.87
CA ASN A 494 -22.86 13.12 -22.06
C ASN A 494 -22.60 14.63 -21.98
N ALA A 495 -23.15 15.40 -22.93
CA ALA A 495 -22.96 16.84 -22.96
C ALA A 495 -23.74 17.60 -21.87
N GLY A 496 -24.65 16.92 -21.16
CA GLY A 496 -25.55 17.56 -20.18
C GLY A 496 -26.81 18.14 -20.82
N ALA A 497 -27.74 18.60 -19.98
CA ALA A 497 -28.96 19.29 -20.42
C ALA A 497 -28.72 20.77 -20.75
#